data_AF-A0A1I7M745-F1
#
_entry.id   AF-A0A1I7M745-F1
#
_cell.length_a   1.000
_cell.length_b   1.000
_cell.length_c   1.000
_cell.angle_alpha   90.00
_cell.angle_beta   90.00
_cell.angle_gamma   90.00
#
_symmetry.space_group_name_H-M   'P 1'
#
loop_
_entity.id
_entity.type
_entity.pdbx_description
1 polymer ?
#
loop_
_entity_poly.entity_id
_entity_poly.type
_entity_poly.pdbx_seq_one_letter_code
_entity_poly.pdbx_strand_id
1 'polypeptide(L)'
;MAHITVTLSDSEMAQLSAIAKAGNMAPEEVVTAHVKSLVLKVSTNAQATQLADPDRQRRLAVASKILGLWKDRTDIPKDGLEYQEEMRAEWR
;
A
#
# COMPACT_ATOMS: atom_id res chain seq x y z
N MET A 1 13.72 1.33 -15.88
CA MET A 1 13.23 2.38 -14.95
C MET A 1 12.18 3.19 -15.68
N ALA A 2 11.13 3.66 -14.99
CA ALA A 2 10.13 4.53 -15.61
C ALA A 2 10.69 5.96 -15.66
N HIS A 3 10.51 6.66 -16.78
CA HIS A 3 10.92 8.05 -16.96
C HIS A 3 9.68 8.94 -17.02
N ILE A 4 9.75 10.11 -16.37
CA ILE A 4 8.69 11.12 -16.37
C ILE A 4 9.30 12.43 -16.87
N THR A 5 8.68 13.03 -17.88
CA THR A 5 9.06 14.35 -18.37
C THR A 5 8.14 15.39 -17.74
N VAL A 6 8.71 16.38 -17.06
CA VAL A 6 7.98 17.49 -16.44
C VAL A 6 8.43 18.78 -17.10
N THR A 7 7.48 19.57 -17.58
CA THR A 7 7.74 20.91 -18.10
C THR A 7 7.69 21.91 -16.95
N LEU A 8 8.80 22.60 -16.72
CA LEU A 8 8.92 23.64 -15.70
C LEU A 8 9.24 24.97 -16.38
N SER A 9 8.65 26.05 -15.89
CA SER A 9 8.99 27.41 -16.33
C SER A 9 10.41 27.79 -15.89
N ASP A 10 11.01 28.79 -16.56
CA ASP A 10 12.34 29.29 -16.21
C ASP A 10 12.42 29.77 -14.75
N SER A 11 11.34 30.37 -14.23
CA SER A 11 11.25 30.78 -12.83
C SER A 11 11.23 29.60 -11.86
N GLU A 12 10.55 28.51 -12.20
CA GLU A 12 10.48 27.30 -11.37
C GLU A 12 11.82 26.55 -11.39
N MET A 13 12.48 26.48 -12.54
CA MET A 13 13.83 25.94 -12.66
C MET A 13 14.85 26.75 -11.85
N ALA A 14 14.74 28.08 -11.84
CA ALA A 14 15.59 28.93 -11.02
C ALA A 14 15.39 28.64 -9.52
N GLN A 15 14.14 28.51 -9.06
CA GLN A 15 13.83 28.16 -7.67
C GLN A 15 14.36 26.78 -7.28
N LEU A 16 14.19 25.77 -8.14
CA LEU A 16 14.74 24.43 -7.90
C LEU A 16 16.26 24.46 -7.80
N SER A 17 16.94 25.21 -8.67
CA SER A 17 18.38 25.36 -8.62
C SER A 17 18.87 26.05 -7.33
N ALA A 18 18.11 27.02 -6.83
CA ALA A 18 18.42 27.72 -5.57
C ALA A 18 18.27 26.78 -4.36
N ILE A 19 17.21 25.99 -4.33
CA ILE A 19 16.96 24.98 -3.28
C ILE A 19 18.02 23.87 -3.34
N ALA A 20 18.36 23.39 -4.54
CA ALA A 20 19.40 22.39 -4.75
C ALA A 20 20.77 22.88 -4.27
N LYS A 21 21.14 24.13 -4.58
CA LYS A 21 22.36 24.77 -4.08
C LYS A 21 22.37 24.89 -2.56
N ALA A 22 21.27 25.31 -1.95
CA ALA A 22 21.15 25.42 -0.50
C ALA A 22 21.28 24.06 0.21
N GLY A 23 20.79 22.99 -0.41
CA GLY A 23 20.87 21.62 0.10
C GLY A 23 22.14 20.86 -0.27
N ASN A 24 23.04 21.44 -1.08
CA ASN A 24 24.18 20.75 -1.70
C ASN A 24 23.78 19.44 -2.41
N MET A 25 22.65 19.48 -3.13
CA MET A 25 22.06 18.33 -3.84
C MET A 25 21.92 18.64 -5.33
N ALA A 26 21.78 17.60 -6.16
CA ALA A 26 21.41 17.80 -7.55
C ALA A 26 19.90 18.16 -7.66
N PRO A 27 19.47 18.98 -8.64
CA PRO A 27 18.05 19.34 -8.81
C PRO A 27 17.12 18.12 -8.96
N GLU A 28 17.59 17.05 -9.60
CA GLU A 28 16.84 15.80 -9.78
C GLU A 28 16.60 15.06 -8.46
N GLU A 29 17.57 15.12 -7.55
CA GLU A 29 17.47 14.52 -6.22
C GLU A 29 16.45 15.26 -5.36
N VAL A 30 16.40 16.59 -5.48
CA VAL A 30 15.41 17.44 -4.80
C VAL A 30 13.99 17.10 -5.28
N VAL A 31 13.77 16.97 -6.58
CA VAL A 31 12.47 16.59 -7.16
C VAL A 31 12.08 15.19 -6.70
N THR A 32 13.01 14.24 -6.77
CA THR A 32 12.77 12.85 -6.35
C THR A 32 12.40 12.76 -4.87
N ALA A 33 13.15 13.45 -4.00
CA ALA A 33 12.87 13.51 -2.58
C ALA A 33 11.50 14.15 -2.29
N HIS A 34 11.15 15.21 -3.01
CA HIS A 34 9.88 15.89 -2.85
C HIS A 34 8.71 15.01 -3.30
N VAL A 35 8.78 14.39 -4.49
CA VAL A 35 7.76 13.46 -4.99
C VAL A 35 7.59 12.28 -4.04
N LYS A 36 8.69 11.70 -3.53
CA LYS A 36 8.63 10.64 -2.51
C LYS A 36 7.91 11.10 -1.25
N SER A 37 8.18 12.32 -0.78
CA SER A 37 7.50 12.88 0.39
C SER A 37 5.99 13.10 0.15
N LEU A 38 5.61 13.53 -1.05
CA LEU A 38 4.21 13.72 -1.43
C LEU A 38 3.49 12.37 -1.50
N VAL A 39 4.09 11.35 -2.11
CA VAL A 39 3.51 10.00 -2.19
C VAL A 39 3.31 9.41 -0.79
N LEU A 40 4.27 9.61 0.12
CA LEU A 40 4.12 9.20 1.51
C LEU A 40 2.94 9.92 2.18
N LYS A 41 2.82 11.25 2.02
CA LYS A 41 1.71 12.04 2.58
C LYS A 41 0.35 11.63 2.03
N VAL A 42 0.26 11.38 0.72
CA VAL A 42 -0.97 10.91 0.08
C VAL A 42 -1.34 9.53 0.58
N SER A 43 -0.36 8.63 0.74
CA SER A 43 -0.57 7.28 1.29
C SER A 43 -1.04 7.32 2.74
N THR A 44 -0.44 8.17 3.59
CA THR A 44 -0.86 8.32 4.98
C THR A 44 -2.27 8.92 5.08
N ASN A 45 -2.60 9.90 4.24
CA ASN A 45 -3.94 10.48 4.21
C ASN A 45 -4.98 9.46 3.73
N ALA A 46 -4.67 8.67 2.70
CA ALA A 46 -5.55 7.60 2.23
C ALA A 46 -5.80 6.54 3.31
N GLN A 47 -4.77 6.15 4.07
CA GLN A 47 -4.92 5.24 5.20
C GLN A 47 -5.76 5.85 6.33
N ALA A 48 -5.56 7.13 6.65
CA ALA A 48 -6.36 7.83 7.66
C ALA A 48 -7.84 7.89 7.25
N THR A 49 -8.15 8.17 5.98
CA THR A 49 -9.53 8.14 5.46
C THR A 49 -10.13 6.74 5.51
N GLN A 50 -9.37 5.70 5.17
CA GLN A 50 -9.83 4.30 5.24
C GLN A 50 -10.07 3.79 6.67
N LEU A 51 -9.35 4.35 7.65
CA LEU A 51 -9.56 4.09 9.07
C LEU A 51 -10.74 4.91 9.62
N ALA A 52 -11.04 6.06 9.03
CA ALA A 52 -12.15 6.93 9.45
C ALA A 52 -13.53 6.50 8.91
N ASP A 53 -13.62 5.52 7.99
CA ASP A 53 -14.88 4.99 7.48
C ASP A 53 -15.49 3.97 8.50
N PRO A 54 -16.54 4.35 9.27
CA PRO A 54 -17.13 3.48 10.28
C PRO A 54 -17.84 2.27 9.67
N ASP A 55 -18.36 2.39 8.45
CA ASP A 55 -19.04 1.28 7.77
C ASP A 55 -18.04 0.22 7.33
N ARG A 56 -16.85 0.64 6.89
CA ARG A 56 -15.74 -0.28 6.60
C ARG A 56 -15.26 -1.00 7.85
N GLN A 57 -15.11 -0.29 8.97
CA GLN A 57 -14.74 -0.91 10.24
C GLN A 57 -15.78 -1.97 10.66
N ARG A 58 -17.08 -1.67 10.49
CA ARG A 58 -18.16 -2.62 10.76
C ARG A 58 -18.07 -3.86 9.86
N ARG A 59 -17.83 -3.69 8.56
CA ARG A 59 -17.64 -4.81 7.61
C ARG A 59 -16.44 -5.67 8.00
N LEU A 60 -15.31 -5.06 8.36
CA LEU A 60 -14.11 -5.78 8.81
C LEU A 60 -14.35 -6.52 10.13
N ALA A 61 -15.05 -5.93 11.09
CA ALA A 61 -15.39 -6.60 12.34
C ALA A 61 -16.28 -7.83 12.11
N VAL A 62 -17.23 -7.75 11.18
CA VAL A 62 -18.07 -8.89 10.77
C VAL A 62 -17.22 -9.96 10.06
N ALA A 63 -16.38 -9.57 9.10
CA ALA A 63 -15.50 -10.49 8.39
C ALA A 63 -14.53 -11.22 9.34
N SER A 64 -13.93 -10.51 10.31
CA SER A 64 -13.06 -11.10 11.32
C SER A 64 -13.80 -12.08 12.24
N LYS A 65 -15.06 -11.79 12.61
CA LYS A 65 -15.90 -12.75 13.36
C LYS A 65 -16.19 -14.01 12.56
N ILE A 66 -16.48 -13.88 11.26
CA ILE A 66 -16.71 -15.01 10.36
C ILE A 66 -15.41 -15.82 10.19
N LEU A 67 -14.26 -15.17 10.02
CA LEU A 67 -12.97 -15.87 9.91
C LEU A 67 -12.65 -16.66 11.20
N GLY A 68 -12.95 -16.08 12.37
CA GLY A 68 -12.82 -16.77 13.65
C GLY A 68 -13.69 -18.03 13.76
N LEU A 69 -14.87 -18.04 13.15
CA LEU A 69 -15.78 -19.20 13.16
C LEU A 69 -15.17 -20.44 12.49
N TRP A 70 -14.25 -20.27 11.54
CA TRP A 70 -13.61 -21.37 10.82
C TRP A 70 -12.29 -21.82 11.47
N LYS A 71 -11.72 -20.99 12.36
CA LYS A 71 -10.44 -21.27 13.03
C LYS A 71 -10.53 -22.45 14.01
N ASP A 72 -11.66 -22.58 14.68
CA ASP A 72 -11.89 -23.58 15.72
C ASP A 72 -12.66 -24.81 15.22
N ARG A 73 -12.96 -24.88 13.92
CA ARG A 73 -13.51 -26.09 13.30
C ARG A 73 -12.50 -27.24 13.40
N THR A 74 -12.98 -28.37 13.90
CA THR A 74 -12.22 -29.62 14.06
C THR A 74 -12.55 -30.63 12.97
N ASP A 75 -13.56 -30.33 12.15
CA ASP A 75 -14.11 -31.19 11.11
C ASP A 75 -13.57 -30.88 9.70
N ILE A 76 -12.68 -29.88 9.58
CA ILE A 76 -11.95 -29.57 8.34
C ILE A 76 -10.44 -29.59 8.65
N PRO A 77 -9.61 -30.19 7.78
CA PRO A 77 -8.16 -30.10 7.90
C PRO A 77 -7.70 -28.63 7.97
N LYS A 78 -6.84 -28.34 8.95
CA LYS A 78 -6.23 -27.00 9.08
C LYS A 78 -5.04 -26.83 8.14
N ASP A 79 -4.44 -27.94 7.71
CA ASP A 79 -3.40 -27.97 6.69
C ASP A 79 -4.02 -28.04 5.30
N GLY A 80 -3.58 -27.14 4.41
CA GLY A 80 -4.03 -27.11 3.03
C GLY A 80 -3.54 -28.32 2.21
N LEU A 81 -2.42 -28.96 2.60
CA LEU A 81 -1.93 -30.15 1.93
C LEU A 81 -2.81 -31.37 2.24
N GLU A 82 -3.13 -31.59 3.51
CA GLU A 82 -4.02 -32.66 3.98
C GLU A 82 -5.40 -32.57 3.31
N TYR A 83 -5.97 -31.36 3.24
CA TYR A 83 -7.22 -31.11 2.52
C TYR A 83 -7.15 -31.51 1.04
N GLN A 84 -6.04 -31.21 0.35
CA GLN A 84 -5.88 -31.59 -1.05
C GLN A 84 -5.73 -33.10 -1.24
N GLU A 85 -5.12 -33.79 -0.28
CA GLU A 85 -4.99 -35.25 -0.30
C GLU A 85 -6.35 -35.94 -0.10
N GLU A 86 -7.15 -35.48 0.87
CA GLU A 86 -8.52 -35.97 1.10
C GLU A 86 -9.40 -35.78 -0.15
N MET A 87 -9.41 -34.58 -0.72
CA MET A 87 -10.18 -34.28 -1.94
C MET A 87 -9.76 -35.15 -3.13
N ARG A 88 -8.46 -35.47 -3.25
CA ARG A 88 -7.97 -36.36 -4.32
C ARG A 88 -8.32 -37.82 -4.05
N ALA A 89 -8.44 -38.23 -2.79
CA ALA A 89 -8.88 -39.56 -2.41
C ALA A 89 -10.36 -39.79 -2.73
N GLU A 90 -11.21 -38.78 -2.58
CA GLU A 90 -12.65 -38.85 -2.93
C GLU A 90 -12.91 -39.05 -4.43
N TRP A 91 -11.96 -38.68 -5.29
CA TRP A 91 -12.11 -38.72 -6.75
C TRP A 91 -11.44 -39.93 -7.41
N ARG A 92 -10.93 -40.89 -6.63
CA ARG A 92 -10.36 -42.16 -7.11
C ARG A 92 -11.32 -43.31 -6.90
#